data_AF-A0ABD3MHG0-F1
#
_entry.id   AF-A0ABD3MHG0-F1
#
_cell.length_a   1.000
_cell.length_b   1.000
_cell.length_c   1.000
_cell.angle_alpha   90.00
_cell.angle_beta   90.00
_cell.angle_gamma   90.00
#
_symmetry.space_group_name_H-M   'P 1'
#
loop_
_entity.id
_entity.type
_entity.pdbx_description
1 polymer ?
#
loop_
_entity_poly.entity_id
_entity_poly.type
_entity_poly.pdbx_seq_one_letter_code
_entity_poly.pdbx_strand_id
1 'polypeptide(L)'
;MRENQAFGWLKNAIKGGVGAGSSHHVTIVGSPSNAASISACSDPAMLVRGVSQDFNAVLIASSLGSSSTAATATVFSFEDTEGSSTSAADILGSATVLPSSSPTNDNLDDLTARLDRIKSLLYEERSYSSNVVMESGYTNLNWVPSVAIGVFKSFTLSTATESSIHHQELFPSLLHNLPILPFEARKSVSAIFNYLLVCGLDGIDAQQYASVSSAFANYVLNRADTIIGQLVRAHDIASEIDGHVDITLLCGSMLRSSLRHASIYSWILSNGKCESIVFPFLDRHVHNPNFDVSSDALETVRVMFTGIATAPGAAGNMGDDASEEYKKTMEDIACDFLNRRYVDVIDERINKKCLLATANYMTRRLTLQLLSTILLNRANYKVMMMYISSSKNLVTILCLLRDPSPHITLDAFQVFKIFVANPNKPPGVVKILFDNKVKLVTYLEGLHKERESTDGQYKDEKQLVISTLESLQIE
;
A
#
# COMPACT_ATOMS: atom_id res chain seq x y z
N MET A 1 -16.36 -8.95 16.08
CA MET A 1 -17.08 -7.82 15.44
C MET A 1 -16.58 -7.75 14.01
N ARG A 2 -17.46 -7.96 13.03
CA ARG A 2 -17.07 -8.26 11.63
C ARG A 2 -16.95 -6.99 10.77
N GLU A 3 -15.90 -6.96 9.97
CA GLU A 3 -15.38 -5.91 9.07
C GLU A 3 -16.30 -5.58 7.87
N ASN A 4 -17.53 -5.13 8.11
CA ASN A 4 -18.46 -4.76 7.02
C ASN A 4 -18.86 -3.27 6.99
N GLN A 5 -18.00 -2.36 7.47
CA GLN A 5 -18.26 -0.90 7.46
C GLN A 5 -17.19 -0.06 6.75
N ALA A 6 -16.37 -0.61 5.85
CA ALA A 6 -15.40 0.19 5.10
C ALA A 6 -15.93 0.83 3.78
N PHE A 7 -17.16 0.51 3.34
CA PHE A 7 -17.67 0.95 2.02
C PHE A 7 -19.11 1.50 2.02
N GLY A 8 -19.62 1.97 3.16
CA GLY A 8 -20.99 2.46 3.30
C GLY A 8 -21.27 3.79 2.58
N TRP A 9 -20.27 4.66 2.42
CA TRP A 9 -20.47 6.00 1.85
C TRP A 9 -20.52 6.02 0.31
N LEU A 10 -19.95 5.00 -0.36
CA LEU A 10 -19.89 4.93 -1.82
C LEU A 10 -21.25 4.60 -2.47
N LYS A 11 -22.17 3.93 -1.74
CA LYS A 11 -23.50 3.56 -2.26
C LYS A 11 -24.53 4.70 -2.24
N ASN A 12 -24.31 5.73 -1.42
CA ASN A 12 -25.26 6.84 -1.28
C ASN A 12 -25.01 7.99 -2.28
N ALA A 13 -23.86 8.02 -2.96
CA ALA A 13 -23.55 9.04 -3.97
C ALA A 13 -24.24 8.80 -5.33
N ILE A 14 -24.79 7.61 -5.58
CA ILE A 14 -25.34 7.21 -6.90
C ILE A 14 -26.87 7.37 -6.98
N LYS A 15 -27.57 7.75 -5.89
CA LYS A 15 -29.04 7.78 -5.84
C LYS A 15 -29.72 9.14 -5.64
N GLY A 16 -29.03 10.26 -5.79
CA GLY A 16 -29.64 11.59 -5.68
C GLY A 16 -29.72 12.32 -7.01
N GLY A 17 -30.90 12.38 -7.65
CA GLY A 17 -31.14 13.36 -8.71
C GLY A 17 -32.19 13.02 -9.77
N VAL A 18 -33.45 12.80 -9.39
CA VAL A 18 -34.57 12.98 -10.32
C VAL A 18 -35.60 13.88 -9.66
N GLY A 19 -35.75 15.09 -10.20
CA GLY A 19 -36.76 16.07 -9.82
C GLY A 19 -37.03 17.00 -11.00
N ALA A 20 -38.25 16.98 -11.51
CA ALA A 20 -38.70 17.69 -12.69
C ALA A 20 -39.15 19.13 -12.38
N GLY A 21 -38.98 20.03 -13.37
CA GLY A 21 -39.91 21.13 -13.66
C GLY A 21 -39.51 22.55 -13.25
N SER A 22 -39.06 23.37 -14.21
CA SER A 22 -39.86 24.44 -14.84
C SER A 22 -38.97 25.57 -15.39
N SER A 23 -39.42 26.16 -16.49
CA SER A 23 -38.68 27.12 -17.32
C SER A 23 -38.55 28.50 -16.67
N HIS A 24 -37.40 29.14 -16.83
CA HIS A 24 -37.36 30.57 -17.19
C HIS A 24 -36.10 30.91 -18.00
N HIS A 25 -36.34 31.69 -19.05
CA HIS A 25 -35.40 32.21 -20.02
C HIS A 25 -34.64 33.39 -19.40
N VAL A 26 -33.30 33.34 -19.34
CA VAL A 26 -32.43 34.53 -19.32
C VAL A 26 -31.19 34.22 -20.15
N THR A 27 -30.87 35.10 -21.09
CA THR A 27 -29.80 34.93 -22.07
C THR A 27 -28.65 35.91 -21.76
N ILE A 28 -27.43 35.41 -22.01
CA ILE A 28 -26.14 36.07 -22.35
C ILE A 28 -25.26 36.65 -21.21
N VAL A 29 -24.11 36.01 -20.95
CA VAL A 29 -22.72 36.35 -21.39
C VAL A 29 -21.75 35.73 -20.36
N GLY A 30 -21.02 34.68 -20.76
CA GLY A 30 -19.97 34.05 -19.97
C GLY A 30 -19.69 32.65 -20.53
N SER A 31 -18.46 32.40 -20.98
CA SER A 31 -18.02 31.20 -21.68
C SER A 31 -18.55 29.90 -21.06
N PRO A 32 -19.16 28.98 -21.83
CA PRO A 32 -19.52 27.67 -21.29
C PRO A 32 -18.22 26.91 -20.97
N SER A 33 -18.14 26.45 -19.74
CA SER A 33 -17.01 25.84 -19.06
C SER A 33 -16.37 24.70 -19.84
N ASN A 34 -15.03 24.71 -19.94
CA ASN A 34 -14.22 23.57 -20.40
C ASN A 34 -14.65 22.25 -19.75
N ALA A 35 -15.08 22.28 -18.49
CA ALA A 35 -15.59 21.14 -17.74
C ALA A 35 -16.69 20.34 -18.48
N ALA A 36 -17.65 20.99 -19.15
CA ALA A 36 -18.68 20.29 -19.91
C ALA A 36 -18.08 19.52 -21.10
N SER A 37 -17.09 20.10 -21.79
CA SER A 37 -16.36 19.45 -22.88
C SER A 37 -15.46 18.31 -22.40
N ILE A 38 -14.86 18.44 -21.21
CA ILE A 38 -14.04 17.39 -20.58
C ILE A 38 -14.92 16.21 -20.21
N SER A 39 -16.08 16.45 -19.58
CA SER A 39 -17.02 15.40 -19.16
C SER A 39 -17.58 14.61 -20.35
N ALA A 40 -17.76 15.27 -21.49
CA ALA A 40 -18.22 14.64 -22.73
C ALA A 40 -17.10 13.93 -23.51
N CYS A 41 -15.83 14.10 -23.13
CA CYS A 41 -14.71 13.50 -23.82
C CYS A 41 -14.62 12.00 -23.49
N SER A 42 -14.50 11.18 -24.54
CA SER A 42 -14.32 9.73 -24.45
C SER A 42 -12.97 9.25 -25.01
N ASP A 43 -12.12 10.17 -25.48
CA ASP A 43 -10.79 9.85 -26.01
C ASP A 43 -9.74 9.93 -24.87
N PRO A 44 -9.21 8.78 -24.39
CA PRO A 44 -8.24 8.78 -23.30
C PRO A 44 -6.93 9.48 -23.66
N ALA A 45 -6.51 9.43 -24.93
CA ALA A 45 -5.25 10.04 -25.35
C ALA A 45 -5.33 11.57 -25.29
N MET A 46 -6.45 12.14 -25.73
CA MET A 46 -6.70 13.58 -25.61
C MET A 46 -6.78 14.03 -24.15
N LEU A 47 -7.44 13.26 -23.28
CA LEU A 47 -7.51 13.57 -21.85
C LEU A 47 -6.12 13.56 -21.21
N VAL A 48 -5.29 12.54 -21.49
CA VAL A 48 -3.94 12.43 -20.92
C VAL A 48 -2.98 13.50 -21.45
N ARG A 49 -3.10 13.89 -22.72
CA ARG A 49 -2.35 15.03 -23.26
C ARG A 49 -2.74 16.33 -22.55
N GLY A 50 -4.03 16.53 -22.27
CA GLY A 50 -4.51 17.65 -21.46
C GLY A 50 -3.95 17.61 -20.04
N VAL A 51 -3.96 16.45 -19.37
CA VAL A 51 -3.32 16.27 -18.05
C VAL A 51 -1.86 16.73 -18.07
N SER A 52 -1.10 16.34 -19.09
CA SER A 52 0.30 16.73 -19.23
C SER A 52 0.47 18.25 -19.39
N GLN A 53 -0.40 18.90 -20.16
CA GLN A 53 -0.39 20.34 -20.37
C GLN A 53 -0.74 21.11 -19.10
N ASP A 54 -1.85 20.75 -18.46
CA ASP A 54 -2.35 21.40 -17.24
C ASP A 54 -1.34 21.21 -16.10
N PHE A 55 -0.78 20.02 -15.97
CA PHE A 55 0.23 19.72 -14.96
C PHE A 55 1.55 20.47 -15.18
N ASN A 56 2.02 20.59 -16.43
CA ASN A 56 3.19 21.43 -16.74
C ASN A 56 2.94 22.90 -16.40
N ALA A 57 1.72 23.41 -16.63
CA ALA A 57 1.34 24.75 -16.22
C ALA A 57 1.40 24.92 -14.70
N VAL A 58 0.95 23.91 -13.92
CA VAL A 58 1.04 23.88 -12.45
C VAL A 58 2.50 23.86 -11.95
N LEU A 59 3.40 23.14 -12.63
CA LEU A 59 4.83 23.11 -12.27
C LEU A 59 5.54 24.45 -12.55
N ILE A 60 5.28 25.07 -13.70
CA ILE A 60 5.86 26.38 -14.06
C ILE A 60 5.41 27.43 -13.03
N ALA A 61 4.13 27.41 -12.72
CA ALA A 61 3.50 28.22 -11.70
C ALA A 61 4.12 28.13 -10.30
N SER A 62 4.37 26.91 -9.80
CA SER A 62 4.97 26.70 -8.48
C SER A 62 6.44 27.15 -8.44
N SER A 63 7.17 27.03 -9.56
CA SER A 63 8.53 27.55 -9.69
C SER A 63 8.61 29.08 -9.74
N LEU A 64 7.59 29.76 -10.29
CA LEU A 64 7.52 31.22 -10.33
C LEU A 64 7.14 31.82 -8.97
N GLY A 65 6.25 31.17 -8.21
CA GLY A 65 5.84 31.63 -6.87
C GLY A 65 6.95 31.59 -5.81
N SER A 66 7.96 30.73 -5.99
CA SER A 66 9.13 30.66 -5.11
C SER A 66 10.18 31.75 -5.38
N SER A 67 10.04 32.52 -6.46
CA SER A 67 10.95 33.63 -6.80
C SER A 67 10.54 34.99 -6.21
N SER A 68 9.37 35.11 -5.58
CA SER A 68 8.86 36.37 -5.01
C SER A 68 8.87 36.47 -3.48
N THR A 69 9.39 35.48 -2.75
CA THR A 69 9.62 35.58 -1.30
C THR A 69 10.96 34.97 -0.92
N ALA A 70 12.00 35.81 -0.90
CA ALA A 70 13.21 35.48 -0.18
C ALA A 70 12.94 35.50 1.33
N ALA A 71 12.60 34.35 1.91
CA ALA A 71 12.93 33.98 3.29
C ALA A 71 12.57 32.51 3.54
N THR A 72 13.58 31.74 3.97
CA THR A 72 13.50 30.40 4.56
C THR A 72 12.98 29.26 3.66
N ALA A 73 13.78 28.89 2.65
CA ALA A 73 13.85 27.51 2.19
C ALA A 73 15.24 26.97 2.58
N THR A 74 15.27 26.04 3.53
CA THR A 74 16.45 25.30 3.94
C THR A 74 16.89 24.41 2.77
N VAL A 75 17.94 24.86 2.09
CA VAL A 75 18.66 24.12 1.07
C VAL A 75 19.36 22.94 1.74
N PHE A 76 19.01 21.71 1.37
CA PHE A 76 19.89 20.56 1.56
C PHE A 76 20.67 20.34 0.26
N SER A 77 21.84 20.96 0.20
CA SER A 77 22.91 20.63 -0.74
C SER A 77 23.92 19.73 -0.03
N PHE A 78 24.24 18.58 -0.63
CA PHE A 78 25.41 17.79 -0.27
C PHE A 78 26.55 18.12 -1.23
N GLU A 79 27.73 18.33 -0.65
CA GLU A 79 29.00 18.63 -1.32
C GLU A 79 29.47 17.43 -2.14
N ASP A 80 29.90 17.70 -3.38
CA ASP A 80 31.02 16.99 -4.00
C ASP A 80 31.94 18.03 -4.65
N THR A 81 33.20 17.99 -4.24
CA THR A 81 34.35 18.78 -4.67
C THR A 81 34.79 18.45 -6.10
N GLU A 82 34.91 19.46 -6.97
CA GLU A 82 36.17 19.93 -7.60
C GLU A 82 35.93 20.75 -8.90
N GLY A 83 36.41 22.01 -8.88
CA GLY A 83 37.04 22.75 -9.97
C GLY A 83 36.41 22.82 -11.37
N SER A 84 35.82 23.97 -11.72
CA SER A 84 36.35 24.86 -12.78
C SER A 84 35.42 26.05 -13.00
N SER A 85 36.01 27.24 -12.91
CA SER A 85 35.42 28.55 -13.12
C SER A 85 35.03 28.82 -14.58
N THR A 86 33.78 29.23 -14.82
CA THR A 86 33.47 30.20 -15.89
C THR A 86 32.19 30.96 -15.54
N SER A 87 32.28 32.28 -15.65
CA SER A 87 31.33 33.31 -15.23
C SER A 87 30.01 33.29 -16.00
N ALA A 88 28.91 33.47 -15.26
CA ALA A 88 27.61 33.83 -15.78
C ALA A 88 27.57 35.33 -16.14
N ALA A 89 27.66 35.63 -17.43
CA ALA A 89 27.17 36.87 -18.05
C ALA A 89 27.31 36.73 -19.56
N ASP A 90 26.23 36.33 -20.24
CA ASP A 90 25.84 36.86 -21.54
C ASP A 90 24.64 36.07 -22.10
N ILE A 91 23.89 36.74 -22.99
CA ILE A 91 22.69 36.28 -23.71
C ILE A 91 21.37 36.61 -22.98
N LEU A 92 21.15 37.90 -22.78
CA LEU A 92 19.82 38.53 -22.89
C LEU A 92 19.63 38.91 -24.36
N GLY A 93 18.81 38.16 -25.10
CA GLY A 93 18.56 38.47 -26.51
C GLY A 93 17.73 37.45 -27.27
N SER A 94 16.43 37.36 -26.98
CA SER A 94 15.41 37.04 -27.97
C SER A 94 14.02 37.21 -27.34
N ALA A 95 13.21 38.08 -27.94
CA ALA A 95 11.85 38.34 -27.54
C ALA A 95 10.97 37.12 -27.82
N THR A 96 10.66 36.34 -26.78
CA THR A 96 9.58 35.36 -26.81
C THR A 96 8.44 35.90 -25.96
N VAL A 97 7.28 36.05 -26.58
CA VAL A 97 6.02 36.50 -25.98
C VAL A 97 5.78 35.76 -24.66
N LEU A 98 5.78 36.51 -23.56
CA LEU A 98 5.36 36.03 -22.24
C LEU A 98 3.88 35.63 -22.32
N PRO A 99 3.47 34.39 -21.98
CA PRO A 99 2.10 34.15 -21.60
C PRO A 99 1.91 34.75 -20.20
N SER A 100 1.27 35.91 -20.15
CA SER A 100 0.76 36.52 -18.94
C SER A 100 -0.44 35.72 -18.44
N SER A 101 -0.21 34.60 -17.76
CA SER A 101 -1.23 34.00 -16.90
C SER A 101 -0.53 33.27 -15.77
N SER A 102 -0.62 33.84 -14.57
CA SER A 102 -0.49 33.10 -13.32
C SER A 102 -1.29 31.78 -13.39
N PRO A 103 -0.86 30.70 -12.72
CA PRO A 103 -1.73 29.53 -12.56
C PRO A 103 -3.07 29.99 -11.98
N THR A 104 -4.11 30.01 -12.79
CA THR A 104 -5.44 30.21 -12.24
C THR A 104 -5.87 28.89 -11.61
N ASN A 105 -6.70 28.94 -10.56
CA ASN A 105 -7.35 27.75 -10.00
C ASN A 105 -7.98 26.88 -11.11
N ASP A 106 -8.36 27.49 -12.23
CA ASP A 106 -8.89 26.81 -13.42
C ASP A 106 -7.97 25.72 -13.98
N ASN A 107 -6.64 25.89 -14.01
CA ASN A 107 -5.73 24.83 -14.50
C ASN A 107 -5.72 23.61 -13.56
N LEU A 108 -5.89 23.86 -12.28
CA LEU A 108 -5.89 22.85 -11.23
C LEU A 108 -7.23 22.10 -11.21
N ASP A 109 -8.33 22.81 -11.45
CA ASP A 109 -9.66 22.27 -11.63
C ASP A 109 -9.78 21.47 -12.93
N ASP A 110 -9.24 21.96 -14.05
CA ASP A 110 -9.20 21.25 -15.33
C ASP A 110 -8.33 19.98 -15.22
N LEU A 111 -7.16 20.04 -14.57
CA LEU A 111 -6.33 18.87 -14.27
C LEU A 111 -7.12 17.81 -13.47
N THR A 112 -7.79 18.25 -12.41
CA THR A 112 -8.60 17.37 -11.55
C THR A 112 -9.73 16.73 -12.35
N ALA A 113 -10.47 17.52 -13.15
CA ALA A 113 -11.57 17.06 -13.97
C ALA A 113 -11.11 16.04 -15.02
N ARG A 114 -9.96 16.23 -15.66
CA ARG A 114 -9.42 15.26 -16.63
C ARG A 114 -9.01 13.96 -15.97
N LEU A 115 -8.31 14.02 -14.83
CA LEU A 115 -7.94 12.82 -14.08
C LEU A 115 -9.18 12.05 -13.60
N ASP A 116 -10.19 12.75 -13.11
CA ASP A 116 -11.45 12.15 -12.68
C ASP A 116 -12.23 11.53 -13.84
N ARG A 117 -12.22 12.18 -15.02
CA ARG A 117 -12.83 11.61 -16.24
C ARG A 117 -12.10 10.37 -16.73
N ILE A 118 -10.76 10.38 -16.74
CA ILE A 118 -9.95 9.19 -17.08
C ILE A 118 -10.29 8.04 -16.14
N LYS A 119 -10.32 8.30 -14.83
CA LYS A 119 -10.75 7.32 -13.83
C LYS A 119 -12.13 6.77 -14.18
N SER A 120 -13.12 7.64 -14.41
CA SER A 120 -14.49 7.24 -14.71
C SER A 120 -14.58 6.34 -15.95
N LEU A 121 -13.89 6.68 -17.04
CA LEU A 121 -13.84 5.87 -18.26
C LEU A 121 -13.29 4.46 -18.02
N LEU A 122 -12.25 4.31 -17.20
CA LEU A 122 -11.68 2.99 -16.86
C LEU A 122 -12.69 2.10 -16.11
N TYR A 123 -13.41 2.68 -15.16
CA TYR A 123 -14.42 1.96 -14.38
C TYR A 123 -15.70 1.70 -15.19
N GLU A 124 -16.10 2.60 -16.11
CA GLU A 124 -17.18 2.41 -17.06
C GLU A 124 -16.89 1.22 -18.01
N GLU A 125 -15.69 1.18 -18.62
CA GLU A 125 -15.25 0.07 -19.49
C GLU A 125 -15.28 -1.26 -18.73
N ARG A 126 -14.78 -1.27 -17.49
CA ARG A 126 -14.78 -2.46 -16.64
C ARG A 126 -16.18 -2.88 -16.23
N SER A 127 -17.05 -1.95 -15.87
CA SER A 127 -18.43 -2.27 -15.51
C SER A 127 -19.17 -2.91 -16.68
N TYR A 128 -18.96 -2.41 -17.91
CA TYR A 128 -19.55 -3.00 -19.10
C TYR A 128 -19.01 -4.41 -19.35
N SER A 129 -17.69 -4.57 -19.31
CA SER A 129 -17.01 -5.87 -19.41
C SER A 129 -17.54 -6.89 -18.40
N SER A 130 -17.60 -6.51 -17.13
CA SER A 130 -18.12 -7.35 -16.04
C SER A 130 -19.57 -7.76 -16.29
N ASN A 131 -20.44 -6.83 -16.70
CA ASN A 131 -21.84 -7.14 -17.01
C ASN A 131 -21.95 -8.15 -18.16
N VAL A 132 -21.16 -7.99 -19.23
CA VAL A 132 -21.11 -8.95 -20.34
C VAL A 132 -20.71 -10.34 -19.87
N VAL A 133 -19.72 -10.46 -18.98
CA VAL A 133 -19.30 -11.76 -18.41
C VAL A 133 -20.40 -12.35 -17.51
N MET A 134 -21.07 -11.54 -16.68
CA MET A 134 -22.18 -12.00 -15.83
C MET A 134 -23.36 -12.52 -16.65
N GLU A 135 -23.73 -11.82 -17.72
CA GLU A 135 -24.88 -12.16 -18.56
C GLU A 135 -24.60 -13.38 -19.45
N SER A 136 -23.40 -13.45 -20.03
CA SER A 136 -23.01 -14.53 -20.94
C SER A 136 -22.57 -15.81 -20.22
N GLY A 137 -22.06 -15.69 -18.99
CA GLY A 137 -21.52 -16.79 -18.21
C GLY A 137 -20.11 -17.25 -18.63
N TYR A 138 -19.45 -16.58 -19.59
CA TYR A 138 -18.10 -16.89 -20.03
C TYR A 138 -17.24 -15.64 -20.24
N THR A 139 -15.91 -15.79 -20.15
CA THR A 139 -14.96 -14.71 -20.40
C THR A 139 -14.72 -14.52 -21.90
N ASN A 140 -14.80 -13.28 -22.39
CA ASN A 140 -14.52 -12.96 -23.78
C ASN A 140 -13.02 -12.73 -23.99
N LEU A 141 -12.31 -13.76 -24.47
CA LEU A 141 -10.86 -13.69 -24.72
C LEU A 141 -10.47 -12.74 -25.87
N ASN A 142 -11.43 -12.33 -26.70
CA ASN A 142 -11.22 -11.32 -27.75
C ASN A 142 -11.54 -9.90 -27.25
N TRP A 143 -11.87 -9.73 -25.97
CA TRP A 143 -12.07 -8.43 -25.38
C TRP A 143 -10.79 -7.60 -25.49
N VAL A 144 -10.91 -6.40 -26.04
CA VAL A 144 -9.81 -5.44 -26.10
C VAL A 144 -10.17 -4.28 -25.18
N PRO A 145 -9.50 -4.14 -24.01
CA PRO A 145 -9.75 -3.05 -23.08
C PRO A 145 -9.12 -1.76 -23.63
N SER A 146 -9.76 -1.18 -24.63
CA SER A 146 -9.30 -0.05 -25.42
C SER A 146 -9.02 1.19 -24.58
N VAL A 147 -9.85 1.47 -23.57
CA VAL A 147 -9.65 2.60 -22.65
C VAL A 147 -8.45 2.32 -21.77
N ALA A 148 -8.37 1.16 -21.11
CA ALA A 148 -7.23 0.82 -20.26
C ALA A 148 -5.89 0.84 -21.04
N ILE A 149 -5.87 0.27 -22.24
CA ILE A 149 -4.69 0.28 -23.13
C ILE A 149 -4.35 1.70 -23.55
N GLY A 150 -5.35 2.52 -23.93
CA GLY A 150 -5.16 3.91 -24.33
C GLY A 150 -4.60 4.77 -23.21
N VAL A 151 -5.12 4.62 -21.99
CA VAL A 151 -4.61 5.28 -20.78
C VAL A 151 -3.18 4.84 -20.49
N PHE A 152 -2.93 3.53 -20.37
CA PHE A 152 -1.59 2.99 -20.11
C PHE A 152 -0.57 3.55 -21.10
N LYS A 153 -0.85 3.44 -22.40
CA LYS A 153 0.00 3.96 -23.46
C LYS A 153 0.23 5.47 -23.28
N SER A 154 -0.82 6.26 -23.14
CA SER A 154 -0.69 7.72 -23.09
C SER A 154 0.08 8.22 -21.87
N PHE A 155 -0.03 7.53 -20.72
CA PHE A 155 0.71 7.89 -19.51
C PHE A 155 2.19 7.47 -19.52
N THR A 156 2.55 6.49 -20.36
CA THR A 156 3.89 5.88 -20.36
C THR A 156 4.70 6.16 -21.63
N LEU A 157 4.04 6.56 -22.72
CA LEU A 157 4.71 7.06 -23.92
C LEU A 157 5.34 8.42 -23.63
N SER A 158 6.66 8.49 -23.78
CA SER A 158 7.39 9.75 -23.80
C SER A 158 6.87 10.61 -24.96
N THR A 159 6.37 11.82 -24.66
CA THR A 159 6.08 12.80 -25.71
C THR A 159 7.42 13.29 -26.27
N ALA A 160 7.98 12.55 -27.22
CA ALA A 160 9.11 12.98 -28.01
C ALA A 160 8.65 14.09 -28.98
N THR A 161 8.59 15.31 -28.48
CA THR A 161 8.74 16.51 -29.32
C THR A 161 10.16 17.02 -29.08
N GLU A 162 10.94 17.10 -30.17
CA GLU A 162 12.41 17.13 -30.29
C GLU A 162 13.18 18.30 -29.65
N SER A 163 12.71 18.94 -28.57
CA SER A 163 13.40 20.15 -28.09
C SER A 163 13.27 20.50 -26.60
N SER A 164 13.28 19.53 -25.70
CA SER A 164 13.49 19.82 -24.27
C SER A 164 14.26 18.71 -23.55
N ILE A 165 15.29 19.13 -22.82
CA ILE A 165 16.36 18.31 -22.21
C ILE A 165 15.86 17.51 -20.97
N HIS A 166 14.55 17.44 -20.74
CA HIS A 166 13.95 16.65 -19.65
C HIS A 166 12.83 15.76 -20.17
N HIS A 167 13.18 14.52 -20.53
CA HIS A 167 12.24 13.45 -20.84
C HIS A 167 11.51 13.02 -19.56
N GLN A 168 10.37 13.62 -19.25
CA GLN A 168 9.62 13.24 -18.05
C GLN A 168 8.35 12.46 -18.40
N GLU A 169 8.34 11.19 -18.03
CA GLU A 169 7.14 10.36 -18.08
C GLU A 169 6.12 10.85 -17.07
N LEU A 170 4.84 10.80 -17.43
CA LEU A 170 3.78 11.46 -16.68
C LEU A 170 3.57 10.84 -15.29
N PHE A 171 3.59 9.51 -15.16
CA PHE A 171 3.38 8.84 -13.87
C PHE A 171 4.46 9.17 -12.83
N PRO A 172 5.77 8.98 -13.08
CA PRO A 172 6.82 9.38 -12.15
C PRO A 172 6.72 10.86 -11.77
N SER A 173 6.38 11.74 -12.72
CA SER A 173 6.24 13.16 -12.45
C SER A 173 5.04 13.50 -11.56
N LEU A 174 3.88 12.91 -11.84
CA LEU A 174 2.66 13.08 -11.04
C LEU A 174 2.86 12.55 -9.62
N LEU A 175 3.50 11.37 -9.50
CA LEU A 175 3.85 10.83 -8.20
C LEU A 175 4.73 11.82 -7.46
N HIS A 176 5.84 12.28 -8.07
CA HIS A 176 6.82 13.16 -7.40
C HIS A 176 6.18 14.43 -6.85
N ASN A 177 5.18 14.94 -7.55
CA ASN A 177 4.51 16.20 -7.22
C ASN A 177 3.12 16.00 -6.58
N LEU A 178 2.81 14.80 -6.06
CA LEU A 178 1.56 14.56 -5.32
C LEU A 178 1.26 15.66 -4.28
N PRO A 179 2.22 16.17 -3.48
CA PRO A 179 1.95 17.23 -2.50
C PRO A 179 1.37 18.53 -3.08
N ILE A 180 1.66 18.84 -4.34
CA ILE A 180 1.20 20.07 -5.01
C ILE A 180 -0.20 19.88 -5.61
N LEU A 181 -0.61 18.64 -5.86
CA LEU A 181 -1.90 18.33 -6.47
C LEU A 181 -3.06 18.48 -5.47
N PRO A 182 -4.27 18.86 -5.91
CA PRO A 182 -5.47 18.86 -5.08
C PRO A 182 -5.81 17.46 -4.59
N PHE A 183 -6.52 17.41 -3.47
CA PHE A 183 -6.99 16.17 -2.86
C PHE A 183 -7.69 15.22 -3.85
N GLU A 184 -8.63 15.73 -4.66
CA GLU A 184 -9.36 14.89 -5.63
C GLU A 184 -8.49 14.44 -6.83
N ALA A 185 -7.51 15.26 -7.24
CA ALA A 185 -6.52 14.85 -8.23
C ALA A 185 -5.62 13.73 -7.69
N ARG A 186 -5.13 13.85 -6.43
CA ARG A 186 -4.32 12.81 -5.78
C ARG A 186 -5.05 11.47 -5.70
N LYS A 187 -6.33 11.49 -5.30
CA LYS A 187 -7.19 10.30 -5.30
C LYS A 187 -7.32 9.70 -6.69
N SER A 188 -7.52 10.53 -7.71
CA SER A 188 -7.69 10.06 -9.08
C SER A 188 -6.40 9.44 -9.63
N VAL A 189 -5.23 10.04 -9.37
CA VAL A 189 -3.93 9.44 -9.72
C VAL A 189 -3.75 8.07 -9.06
N SER A 190 -4.01 7.96 -7.76
CA SER A 190 -3.91 6.70 -7.03
C SER A 190 -4.90 5.65 -7.56
N ALA A 191 -6.14 6.04 -7.85
CA ALA A 191 -7.16 5.14 -8.40
C ALA A 191 -6.78 4.62 -9.78
N ILE A 192 -6.27 5.47 -10.68
CA ILE A 192 -5.80 5.06 -12.02
C ILE A 192 -4.61 4.10 -11.89
N PHE A 193 -3.61 4.44 -11.06
CA PHE A 193 -2.44 3.59 -10.84
C PHE A 193 -2.83 2.20 -10.29
N ASN A 194 -3.67 2.18 -9.26
CA ASN A 194 -4.19 0.95 -8.67
C ASN A 194 -5.01 0.13 -9.68
N TYR A 195 -5.90 0.79 -10.43
CA TYR A 195 -6.72 0.12 -11.44
C TYR A 195 -5.83 -0.60 -12.46
N LEU A 196 -4.82 0.08 -13.01
CA LEU A 196 -3.94 -0.49 -14.03
C LEU A 196 -3.11 -1.68 -13.50
N LEU A 197 -2.75 -1.71 -12.21
CA LEU A 197 -2.09 -2.88 -11.62
C LEU A 197 -3.04 -4.04 -11.33
N VAL A 198 -4.32 -3.76 -11.07
CA VAL A 198 -5.23 -4.74 -10.45
C VAL A 198 -6.33 -5.22 -11.40
N CYS A 199 -6.62 -4.49 -12.49
CA CYS A 199 -7.68 -4.85 -13.43
C CYS A 199 -7.52 -6.25 -14.02
N GLY A 200 -6.28 -6.71 -14.21
CA GLY A 200 -5.97 -8.05 -14.70
C GLY A 200 -5.85 -9.15 -13.63
N LEU A 201 -6.03 -8.82 -12.35
CA LEU A 201 -5.90 -9.74 -11.22
C LEU A 201 -7.23 -9.97 -10.51
N ASP A 202 -8.11 -8.96 -10.46
CA ASP A 202 -9.38 -9.02 -9.74
C ASP A 202 -10.59 -9.05 -10.65
N GLY A 203 -11.68 -9.63 -10.13
CA GLY A 203 -12.98 -9.60 -10.77
C GLY A 203 -13.19 -10.74 -11.76
N ILE A 204 -14.46 -10.98 -12.07
CA ILE A 204 -14.90 -12.02 -13.00
C ILE A 204 -14.35 -11.82 -14.43
N ASP A 205 -13.95 -10.60 -14.76
CA ASP A 205 -13.42 -10.19 -16.06
C ASP A 205 -11.91 -9.99 -16.07
N ALA A 206 -11.20 -10.36 -14.99
CA ALA A 206 -9.76 -10.16 -14.82
C ALA A 206 -8.95 -10.62 -16.05
N GLN A 207 -9.29 -11.80 -16.58
CA GLN A 207 -8.60 -12.40 -17.73
C GLN A 207 -8.61 -11.48 -18.97
N GLN A 208 -9.66 -10.68 -19.14
CA GLN A 208 -9.81 -9.74 -20.26
C GLN A 208 -8.87 -8.52 -20.14
N TYR A 209 -8.35 -8.25 -18.95
CA TYR A 209 -7.43 -7.14 -18.64
C TYR A 209 -6.03 -7.62 -18.25
N ALA A 210 -5.77 -8.93 -18.24
CA ALA A 210 -4.51 -9.52 -17.81
C ALA A 210 -3.30 -8.96 -18.57
N SER A 211 -3.44 -8.73 -19.88
CA SER A 211 -2.37 -8.22 -20.75
C SER A 211 -1.96 -6.79 -20.41
N VAL A 212 -2.92 -5.86 -20.26
CA VAL A 212 -2.64 -4.47 -19.90
C VAL A 212 -2.11 -4.35 -18.48
N SER A 213 -2.64 -5.14 -17.55
CA SER A 213 -2.15 -5.18 -16.17
C SER A 213 -0.70 -5.66 -16.08
N SER A 214 -0.38 -6.77 -16.75
CA SER A 214 0.98 -7.30 -16.79
C SER A 214 1.96 -6.33 -17.46
N ALA A 215 1.52 -5.64 -18.52
CA ALA A 215 2.33 -4.62 -19.19
C ALA A 215 2.62 -3.42 -18.27
N PHE A 216 1.62 -2.96 -17.51
CA PHE A 216 1.81 -1.88 -16.55
C PHE A 216 2.69 -2.30 -15.37
N ALA A 217 2.53 -3.51 -14.85
CA ALA A 217 3.40 -4.06 -13.81
C ALA A 217 4.86 -4.13 -14.27
N ASN A 218 5.12 -4.56 -15.52
CA ASN A 218 6.46 -4.54 -16.11
C ASN A 218 7.01 -3.11 -16.27
N TYR A 219 6.17 -2.14 -16.65
CA TYR A 219 6.56 -0.73 -16.69
C TYR A 219 6.98 -0.22 -15.31
N VAL A 220 6.22 -0.55 -14.26
CA VAL A 220 6.51 -0.19 -12.87
C VAL A 220 7.82 -0.85 -12.42
N LEU A 221 8.01 -2.15 -12.71
CA LEU A 221 9.22 -2.89 -12.36
C LEU A 221 10.47 -2.27 -13.00
N ASN A 222 10.41 -1.91 -14.28
CA ASN A 222 11.52 -1.29 -14.99
C ASN A 222 11.92 0.09 -14.44
N ARG A 223 11.05 0.71 -13.63
CA ARG A 223 11.23 2.02 -12.99
C ARG A 223 11.06 1.94 -11.48
N ALA A 224 11.28 0.75 -10.90
CA ALA A 224 10.90 0.49 -9.52
C ALA A 224 11.68 1.37 -8.52
N ASP A 225 12.95 1.67 -8.79
CA ASP A 225 13.74 2.60 -7.98
C ASP A 225 13.10 4.00 -7.90
N THR A 226 12.56 4.50 -9.00
CA THR A 226 11.88 5.80 -9.04
C THR A 226 10.47 5.69 -8.45
N ILE A 227 9.65 4.77 -8.94
CA ILE A 227 8.23 4.67 -8.58
C ILE A 227 8.09 4.14 -7.15
N ILE A 228 8.54 2.91 -6.88
CA ILE A 228 8.42 2.28 -5.56
C ILE A 228 9.23 3.06 -4.53
N GLY A 229 10.45 3.48 -4.87
CA GLY A 229 11.28 4.28 -3.97
C GLY A 229 10.61 5.59 -3.56
N GLN A 230 9.81 6.20 -4.43
CA GLN A 230 9.05 7.38 -4.07
C GLN A 230 7.78 7.07 -3.25
N LEU A 231 7.08 5.97 -3.53
CA LEU A 231 5.96 5.50 -2.71
C LEU A 231 6.39 5.24 -1.27
N VAL A 232 7.57 4.65 -1.06
CA VAL A 232 8.14 4.42 0.28
C VAL A 232 8.50 5.75 0.94
N ARG A 233 9.26 6.62 0.26
CA ARG A 233 9.65 7.94 0.80
C ARG A 233 8.49 8.81 1.23
N ALA A 234 7.31 8.67 0.59
CA ALA A 234 6.11 9.38 1.02
C ALA A 234 5.73 9.12 2.50
N HIS A 235 6.12 7.97 3.05
CA HIS A 235 5.88 7.59 4.45
C HIS A 235 6.88 8.22 5.44
N ASP A 236 7.97 8.83 4.94
CA ASP A 236 8.93 9.60 5.76
C ASP A 236 8.48 11.04 6.00
N ILE A 237 7.69 11.60 5.06
CA ILE A 237 7.36 13.03 4.99
C ILE A 237 6.40 13.48 6.12
N ALA A 238 5.71 12.53 6.76
CA ALA A 238 4.59 12.82 7.68
C ALA A 238 5.00 13.30 9.09
N SER A 239 6.25 13.69 9.34
CA SER A 239 6.68 14.08 10.69
C SER A 239 6.37 15.53 11.08
N GLU A 240 6.06 16.47 10.16
CA GLU A 240 6.01 17.89 10.54
C GLU A 240 4.83 18.73 10.00
N ILE A 241 4.03 18.26 9.03
CA ILE A 241 2.93 19.07 8.47
C ILE A 241 1.67 18.22 8.26
N ASP A 242 0.58 18.62 8.92
CA ASP A 242 -0.75 17.98 9.04
C ASP A 242 -1.50 17.75 7.70
N GLY A 243 -0.87 18.05 6.55
CA GLY A 243 -1.48 18.03 5.22
C GLY A 243 -1.14 16.83 4.33
N HIS A 244 -0.49 15.77 4.86
CA HIS A 244 0.06 14.67 4.04
C HIS A 244 -0.32 13.25 4.49
N VAL A 245 -1.25 13.10 5.44
CA VAL A 245 -1.75 11.77 5.85
C VAL A 245 -2.40 11.06 4.67
N ASP A 246 -3.24 11.77 3.90
CA ASP A 246 -3.88 11.21 2.71
C ASP A 246 -2.86 10.75 1.67
N ILE A 247 -1.79 11.51 1.43
CA ILE A 247 -0.72 11.12 0.50
C ILE A 247 -0.06 9.82 0.95
N THR A 248 0.24 9.71 2.25
CA THR A 248 0.85 8.51 2.82
C THR A 248 -0.05 7.30 2.60
N LEU A 249 -1.35 7.42 2.89
CA LEU A 249 -2.33 6.34 2.70
C LEU A 249 -2.52 5.98 1.21
N LEU A 250 -2.54 6.96 0.31
CA LEU A 250 -2.61 6.73 -1.13
C LEU A 250 -1.36 6.01 -1.66
N CYS A 251 -0.17 6.39 -1.16
CA CYS A 251 1.08 5.74 -1.48
C CYS A 251 1.16 4.31 -0.92
N GLY A 252 0.70 4.08 0.31
CA GLY A 252 0.57 2.75 0.90
C GLY A 252 -0.36 1.85 0.08
N SER A 253 -1.50 2.38 -0.38
CA SER A 253 -2.40 1.67 -1.29
C SER A 253 -1.75 1.29 -2.61
N MET A 254 -1.01 2.22 -3.25
CA MET A 254 -0.30 1.94 -4.51
C MET A 254 0.83 0.93 -4.34
N LEU A 255 1.54 0.99 -3.21
CA LEU A 255 2.57 0.03 -2.87
C LEU A 255 1.99 -1.37 -2.68
N ARG A 256 0.86 -1.49 -1.97
CA ARG A 256 0.17 -2.78 -1.79
C ARG A 256 -0.40 -3.34 -3.10
N SER A 257 -0.94 -2.51 -3.99
CA SER A 257 -1.31 -2.95 -5.35
C SER A 257 -0.11 -3.47 -6.15
N SER A 258 1.06 -2.84 -5.97
CA SER A 258 2.30 -3.27 -6.63
C SER A 258 2.80 -4.62 -6.10
N LEU A 259 2.66 -4.86 -4.79
CA LEU A 259 2.99 -6.13 -4.13
C LEU A 259 2.12 -7.31 -4.58
N ARG A 260 1.06 -7.08 -5.38
CA ARG A 260 0.25 -8.16 -5.96
C ARG A 260 0.87 -8.81 -7.20
N HIS A 261 1.96 -8.24 -7.72
CA HIS A 261 2.69 -8.81 -8.85
C HIS A 261 3.94 -9.49 -8.32
N ALA A 262 4.06 -10.80 -8.53
CA ALA A 262 5.18 -11.60 -8.04
C ALA A 262 6.56 -11.04 -8.42
N SER A 263 6.69 -10.46 -9.62
CA SER A 263 7.93 -9.85 -10.11
C SER A 263 8.33 -8.60 -9.32
N ILE A 264 7.38 -7.69 -9.06
CA ILE A 264 7.61 -6.50 -8.24
C ILE A 264 7.84 -6.90 -6.79
N TYR A 265 7.06 -7.86 -6.29
CA TYR A 265 7.18 -8.34 -4.92
C TYR A 265 8.55 -8.95 -4.63
N SER A 266 9.04 -9.82 -5.52
CA SER A 266 10.38 -10.40 -5.46
C SER A 266 11.47 -9.33 -5.52
N TRP A 267 11.30 -8.30 -6.36
CA TRP A 267 12.22 -7.17 -6.43
C TRP A 267 12.28 -6.37 -5.12
N ILE A 268 11.13 -6.07 -4.52
CA ILE A 268 11.02 -5.35 -3.23
C ILE A 268 11.72 -6.14 -2.11
N LEU A 269 11.55 -7.46 -2.07
CA LEU A 269 12.13 -8.35 -1.05
C LEU A 269 13.53 -8.87 -1.40
N SER A 270 14.16 -8.30 -2.44
CA SER A 270 15.54 -8.63 -2.80
C SER A 270 16.52 -8.04 -1.78
N ASN A 271 17.66 -8.72 -1.56
CA ASN A 271 18.63 -8.34 -0.53
C ASN A 271 19.09 -6.87 -0.63
N GLY A 272 19.28 -6.37 -1.85
CA GLY A 272 19.77 -5.01 -2.11
C GLY A 272 18.73 -3.90 -1.87
N LYS A 273 17.45 -4.25 -1.72
CA LYS A 273 16.36 -3.28 -1.53
C LYS A 273 15.77 -3.27 -0.12
N CYS A 274 16.07 -4.29 0.70
CA CYS A 274 15.53 -4.44 2.05
C CYS A 274 15.76 -3.20 2.93
N GLU A 275 16.99 -2.67 2.94
CA GLU A 275 17.39 -1.54 3.77
C GLU A 275 16.64 -0.25 3.42
N SER A 276 16.39 -0.02 2.13
CA SER A 276 15.75 1.21 1.66
C SER A 276 14.23 1.13 1.53
N ILE A 277 13.67 -0.08 1.43
CA ILE A 277 12.23 -0.28 1.16
C ILE A 277 11.51 -0.96 2.31
N VAL A 278 12.03 -2.06 2.85
CA VAL A 278 11.29 -2.92 3.79
C VAL A 278 11.52 -2.48 5.23
N PHE A 279 12.79 -2.30 5.61
CA PHE A 279 13.16 -1.97 6.98
C PHE A 279 12.65 -0.62 7.49
N PRO A 280 12.53 0.45 6.66
CA PRO A 280 11.91 1.71 7.10
C PRO A 280 10.49 1.54 7.65
N PHE A 281 9.72 0.56 7.14
CA PHE A 281 8.40 0.27 7.71
C PHE A 281 8.51 -0.14 9.17
N LEU A 282 9.30 -1.17 9.46
CA LEU A 282 9.49 -1.68 10.82
C LEU A 282 10.25 -0.72 11.74
N ASP A 283 11.16 0.08 11.19
CA ASP A 283 12.02 0.97 11.96
C ASP A 283 11.35 2.30 12.31
N ARG A 284 10.50 2.82 11.42
CA ARG A 284 9.94 4.17 11.53
C ARG A 284 8.44 4.20 11.27
N HIS A 285 7.96 3.68 10.15
CA HIS A 285 6.57 3.93 9.72
C HIS A 285 5.52 3.29 10.64
N VAL A 286 5.75 2.06 11.12
CA VAL A 286 4.83 1.39 12.07
C VAL A 286 4.79 2.05 13.44
N HIS A 287 5.74 2.95 13.73
CA HIS A 287 5.83 3.71 14.96
C HIS A 287 5.28 5.14 14.80
N ASN A 288 4.72 5.49 13.64
CA ASN A 288 4.12 6.80 13.42
C ASN A 288 3.03 7.09 14.46
N PRO A 289 2.98 8.30 15.06
CA PRO A 289 1.98 8.65 16.06
C PRO A 289 0.56 8.72 15.49
N ASN A 290 0.41 8.96 14.18
CA ASN A 290 -0.88 8.88 13.50
C ASN A 290 -1.30 7.41 13.35
N PHE A 291 -2.48 7.10 13.89
CA PHE A 291 -3.04 5.76 13.90
C PHE A 291 -3.29 5.20 12.50
N ASP A 292 -3.88 6.00 11.61
CA ASP A 292 -4.22 5.55 10.26
C ASP A 292 -2.94 5.22 9.48
N VAL A 293 -1.90 6.05 9.61
CA VAL A 293 -0.60 5.84 8.96
C VAL A 293 0.11 4.61 9.52
N SER A 294 0.21 4.46 10.84
CA SER A 294 0.89 3.30 11.44
C SER A 294 0.16 1.98 11.17
N SER A 295 -1.18 1.99 11.17
CA SER A 295 -1.99 0.83 10.79
C SER A 295 -1.82 0.47 9.32
N ASP A 296 -1.79 1.46 8.42
CA ASP A 296 -1.56 1.26 6.99
C ASP A 296 -0.15 0.71 6.69
N ALA A 297 0.85 1.21 7.41
CA ALA A 297 2.21 0.70 7.36
C ALA A 297 2.29 -0.77 7.83
N LEU A 298 1.59 -1.13 8.92
CA LEU A 298 1.53 -2.51 9.41
C LEU A 298 0.81 -3.46 8.44
N GLU A 299 -0.22 -2.98 7.76
CA GLU A 299 -0.88 -3.76 6.70
C GLU A 299 0.06 -4.01 5.52
N THR A 300 0.85 -3.01 5.15
CA THR A 300 1.89 -3.17 4.11
C THR A 300 2.94 -4.21 4.53
N VAL A 301 3.41 -4.17 5.78
CA VAL A 301 4.31 -5.19 6.34
C VAL A 301 3.65 -6.58 6.35
N ARG A 302 2.35 -6.67 6.70
CA ARG A 302 1.60 -7.93 6.68
C ARG A 302 1.60 -8.55 5.28
N VAL A 303 1.31 -7.76 4.25
CA VAL A 303 1.37 -8.22 2.86
C VAL A 303 2.78 -8.69 2.52
N MET A 304 3.82 -7.92 2.87
CA MET A 304 5.23 -8.25 2.60
C MET A 304 5.72 -9.54 3.28
N PHE A 305 5.19 -9.91 4.45
CA PHE A 305 5.72 -11.05 5.23
C PHE A 305 4.84 -12.30 5.15
N THR A 306 3.66 -12.18 4.56
CA THR A 306 2.76 -13.32 4.42
C THR A 306 2.53 -13.72 2.97
N GLY A 307 2.79 -12.82 2.01
CA GLY A 307 2.34 -13.00 0.62
C GLY A 307 0.82 -12.95 0.46
N ILE A 308 0.09 -12.76 1.57
CA ILE A 308 -1.37 -12.59 1.60
C ILE A 308 -1.65 -11.11 1.32
N ALA A 309 -1.41 -10.70 0.07
CA ALA A 309 -2.23 -9.62 -0.47
C ALA A 309 -3.68 -10.08 -0.34
N THR A 310 -4.60 -9.18 0.02
CA THR A 310 -6.05 -9.43 -0.10
C THR A 310 -6.26 -10.18 -1.41
N ALA A 311 -6.66 -11.44 -1.31
CA ALA A 311 -6.53 -12.40 -2.40
C ALA A 311 -7.16 -11.84 -3.68
N PRO A 312 -6.67 -12.22 -4.88
CA PRO A 312 -7.49 -12.16 -6.09
C PRO A 312 -8.88 -12.68 -5.73
N GLY A 313 -9.89 -11.83 -5.93
CA GLY A 313 -11.21 -12.00 -5.32
C GLY A 313 -11.68 -13.45 -5.29
N ALA A 314 -12.08 -13.90 -4.10
CA ALA A 314 -13.08 -14.94 -3.99
C ALA A 314 -14.21 -14.62 -4.98
N ALA A 315 -14.46 -15.55 -5.91
CA ALA A 315 -15.43 -15.49 -7.01
C ALA A 315 -15.03 -14.66 -8.24
N GLY A 316 -14.22 -15.26 -9.12
CA GLY A 316 -14.11 -14.81 -10.51
C GLY A 316 -13.21 -15.68 -11.39
N ASN A 317 -13.71 -16.86 -11.79
CA ASN A 317 -13.28 -17.62 -12.98
C ASN A 317 -11.79 -17.94 -13.23
N MET A 318 -10.87 -17.73 -12.28
CA MET A 318 -9.61 -18.49 -12.29
C MET A 318 -9.93 -19.90 -11.81
N GLY A 319 -9.52 -20.92 -12.57
CA GLY A 319 -9.61 -22.31 -12.09
C GLY A 319 -8.89 -22.44 -10.75
N ASP A 320 -9.46 -23.23 -9.84
CA ASP A 320 -8.98 -23.37 -8.46
C ASP A 320 -7.46 -23.60 -8.39
N ASP A 321 -6.89 -24.33 -9.35
CA ASP A 321 -5.46 -24.64 -9.47
C ASP A 321 -4.57 -23.40 -9.71
N ALA A 322 -4.98 -22.46 -10.58
CA ALA A 322 -4.16 -21.29 -10.93
C ALA A 322 -4.13 -20.26 -9.78
N SER A 323 -5.25 -20.15 -9.05
CA SER A 323 -5.34 -19.30 -7.85
C SER A 323 -4.43 -19.82 -6.74
N GLU A 324 -4.42 -21.13 -6.51
CA GLU A 324 -3.53 -21.77 -5.55
C GLU A 324 -2.06 -21.68 -5.96
N GLU A 325 -1.72 -21.83 -7.25
CA GLU A 325 -0.35 -21.64 -7.75
C GLU A 325 0.15 -20.20 -7.54
N TYR A 326 -0.67 -19.20 -7.84
CA TYR A 326 -0.36 -17.80 -7.57
C TYR A 326 -0.12 -17.58 -6.07
N LYS A 327 -1.05 -18.02 -5.22
CA LYS A 327 -0.95 -17.87 -3.76
C LYS A 327 0.31 -18.52 -3.23
N LYS A 328 0.60 -19.75 -3.66
CA LYS A 328 1.81 -20.48 -3.31
C LYS A 328 3.07 -19.72 -3.73
N THR A 329 3.10 -19.17 -4.95
CA THR A 329 4.23 -18.35 -5.42
C THR A 329 4.48 -17.14 -4.53
N MET A 330 3.41 -16.44 -4.12
CA MET A 330 3.54 -15.28 -3.24
C MET A 330 4.00 -15.67 -1.82
N GLU A 331 3.47 -16.77 -1.28
CA GLU A 331 3.89 -17.32 0.02
C GLU A 331 5.36 -17.78 -0.02
N ASP A 332 5.80 -18.42 -1.10
CA ASP A 332 7.18 -18.89 -1.28
C ASP A 332 8.17 -17.72 -1.33
N ILE A 333 7.83 -16.61 -2.00
CA ILE A 333 8.64 -15.38 -2.01
C ILE A 333 8.79 -14.80 -0.59
N ALA A 334 7.67 -14.71 0.15
CA ALA A 334 7.67 -14.21 1.52
C ALA A 334 8.50 -15.09 2.46
N CYS A 335 8.31 -16.41 2.34
CA CYS A 335 9.01 -17.42 3.12
C CYS A 335 10.52 -17.38 2.87
N ASP A 336 10.94 -17.35 1.60
CA ASP A 336 12.37 -17.24 1.24
C ASP A 336 12.99 -15.98 1.85
N PHE A 337 12.32 -14.83 1.71
CA PHE A 337 12.77 -13.58 2.32
C PHE A 337 12.92 -13.68 3.84
N LEU A 338 11.89 -14.16 4.56
CA LEU A 338 11.93 -14.28 6.02
C LEU A 338 13.02 -15.26 6.49
N ASN A 339 13.28 -16.33 5.74
CA ASN A 339 14.38 -17.23 6.04
C ASN A 339 15.75 -16.56 5.86
N ARG A 340 15.94 -15.78 4.79
CA ARG A 340 17.20 -15.06 4.53
C ARG A 340 17.45 -13.93 5.53
N ARG A 341 16.39 -13.23 5.94
CA ARG A 341 16.44 -12.02 6.77
C ARG A 341 15.89 -12.22 8.18
N TYR A 342 15.87 -13.46 8.66
CA TYR A 342 15.26 -13.81 9.95
C TYR A 342 15.74 -12.92 11.09
N VAL A 343 17.06 -12.79 11.26
CA VAL A 343 17.66 -12.02 12.36
C VAL A 343 17.29 -10.54 12.25
N ASP A 344 17.44 -9.95 11.05
CA ASP A 344 17.17 -8.54 10.80
C ASP A 344 15.69 -8.16 11.02
N VAL A 345 14.77 -9.07 10.68
CA VAL A 345 13.32 -8.84 10.76
C VAL A 345 12.76 -9.23 12.12
N ILE A 346 12.99 -10.47 12.56
CA ILE A 346 12.40 -11.01 13.79
C ILE A 346 13.14 -10.46 15.01
N ASP A 347 14.45 -10.67 15.09
CA ASP A 347 15.19 -10.39 16.32
C ASP A 347 15.48 -8.91 16.51
N GLU A 348 15.92 -8.23 15.45
CA GLU A 348 16.36 -6.84 15.51
C GLU A 348 15.23 -5.81 15.42
N ARG A 349 14.08 -6.18 14.84
CA ARG A 349 12.97 -5.25 14.59
C ARG A 349 11.68 -5.66 15.27
N ILE A 350 11.09 -6.80 14.94
CA ILE A 350 9.83 -7.23 15.57
C ILE A 350 10.01 -7.33 17.09
N ASN A 351 11.00 -8.11 17.57
CA ASN A 351 11.20 -8.33 19.00
C ASN A 351 11.75 -7.10 19.72
N LYS A 352 12.74 -6.41 19.13
CA LYS A 352 13.46 -5.28 19.78
C LYS A 352 12.83 -3.90 19.56
N LYS A 353 11.94 -3.71 18.58
CA LYS A 353 11.35 -2.40 18.30
C LYS A 353 9.85 -2.43 18.41
N CYS A 354 9.19 -3.42 17.80
CA CYS A 354 7.73 -3.45 17.70
C CYS A 354 7.03 -4.08 18.91
N LEU A 355 7.71 -4.97 19.64
CA LEU A 355 7.15 -5.71 20.78
C LEU A 355 7.68 -5.25 22.15
N LEU A 356 8.67 -4.37 22.21
CA LEU A 356 9.16 -3.83 23.49
C LEU A 356 8.12 -2.93 24.16
N ALA A 357 8.27 -2.75 25.47
CA ALA A 357 7.41 -1.86 26.27
C ALA A 357 7.39 -0.40 25.78
N THR A 358 8.43 0.03 25.07
CA THR A 358 8.54 1.37 24.46
C THR A 358 7.68 1.54 23.21
N ALA A 359 7.27 0.46 22.55
CA ALA A 359 6.37 0.52 21.41
C ALA A 359 4.96 0.92 21.87
N ASN A 360 4.26 1.72 21.05
CA ASN A 360 2.89 2.10 21.34
C ASN A 360 1.96 0.86 21.35
N TYR A 361 0.82 1.01 22.02
CA TYR A 361 -0.16 -0.07 22.19
C TYR A 361 -0.57 -0.73 20.86
N MET A 362 -0.83 0.07 19.82
CA MET A 362 -1.32 -0.44 18.54
C MET A 362 -0.24 -1.23 17.80
N THR A 363 0.99 -0.70 17.75
CA THR A 363 2.13 -1.39 17.15
C THR A 363 2.34 -2.75 17.79
N ARG A 364 2.31 -2.83 19.14
CA ARG A 364 2.45 -4.13 19.84
C ARG A 364 1.36 -5.10 19.45
N ARG A 365 0.10 -4.65 19.46
CA ARG A 365 -1.07 -5.49 19.17
C ARG A 365 -1.03 -6.05 17.76
N LEU A 366 -0.94 -5.19 16.76
CA LEU A 366 -0.92 -5.59 15.35
C LEU A 366 0.33 -6.40 15.01
N THR A 367 1.48 -6.11 15.62
CA THR A 367 2.69 -6.91 15.42
C THR A 367 2.55 -8.31 16.00
N LEU A 368 1.90 -8.48 17.16
CA LEU A 368 1.62 -9.82 17.71
C LEU A 368 0.69 -10.62 16.80
N GLN A 369 -0.34 -9.98 16.25
CA GLN A 369 -1.25 -10.63 15.30
C GLN A 369 -0.52 -11.03 14.01
N LEU A 370 0.32 -10.13 13.48
CA LEU A 370 1.19 -10.41 12.35
C LEU A 370 2.14 -11.57 12.64
N LEU A 371 2.82 -11.55 13.79
CA LEU A 371 3.76 -12.60 14.19
C LEU A 371 3.04 -13.94 14.31
N SER A 372 1.88 -14.00 14.95
CA SER A 372 1.05 -15.22 15.00
C SER A 372 0.71 -15.73 13.60
N THR A 373 0.32 -14.83 12.70
CA THR A 373 0.00 -15.16 11.29
C THR A 373 1.21 -15.73 10.54
N ILE A 374 2.39 -15.11 10.70
CA ILE A 374 3.65 -15.57 10.11
C ILE A 374 3.99 -16.97 10.61
N LEU A 375 3.91 -17.20 11.92
CA LEU A 375 4.32 -18.46 12.55
C LEU A 375 3.36 -19.62 12.25
N LEU A 376 2.08 -19.33 12.08
CA LEU A 376 1.06 -20.36 11.77
C LEU A 376 0.94 -20.67 10.27
N ASN A 377 1.55 -19.86 9.39
CA ASN A 377 1.58 -20.16 7.97
C ASN A 377 2.47 -21.39 7.70
N ARG A 378 1.91 -22.39 7.01
CA ARG A 378 2.61 -23.64 6.65
C ARG A 378 3.87 -23.40 5.81
N ALA A 379 3.84 -22.41 4.91
CA ALA A 379 5.01 -22.06 4.10
C ALA A 379 6.19 -21.63 4.99
N ASN A 380 5.91 -20.98 6.13
CA ASN A 380 6.88 -20.43 7.06
C ASN A 380 7.35 -21.43 8.14
N TYR A 381 7.19 -22.74 7.94
CA TYR A 381 7.55 -23.76 8.93
C TYR A 381 8.98 -23.57 9.50
N LYS A 382 9.96 -23.28 8.64
CA LYS A 382 11.35 -23.05 9.08
C LYS A 382 11.49 -21.82 9.98
N VAL A 383 10.86 -20.70 9.61
CA VAL A 383 10.82 -19.46 10.42
C VAL A 383 10.13 -19.73 11.76
N MET A 384 9.02 -20.47 11.75
CA MET A 384 8.31 -20.89 12.95
C MET A 384 9.22 -21.69 13.88
N MET A 385 9.88 -22.73 13.36
CA MET A 385 10.79 -23.57 14.15
C MET A 385 11.96 -22.78 14.71
N MET A 386 12.54 -21.84 13.96
CA MET A 386 13.59 -20.94 14.46
C MET A 386 13.07 -20.06 15.62
N TYR A 387 11.87 -19.50 15.49
CA TYR A 387 11.26 -18.64 16.51
C TYR A 387 10.98 -19.37 17.82
N ILE A 388 10.32 -20.52 17.74
CA ILE A 388 9.91 -21.27 18.94
C ILE A 388 11.06 -22.03 19.60
N SER A 389 12.22 -22.07 18.95
CA SER A 389 13.44 -22.66 19.51
C SER A 389 14.27 -21.67 20.35
N SER A 390 13.97 -20.37 20.28
CA SER A 390 14.72 -19.32 20.99
C SER A 390 14.15 -19.06 22.38
N SER A 391 14.96 -19.30 23.41
CA SER A 391 14.66 -18.93 24.80
C SER A 391 14.39 -17.42 24.95
N LYS A 392 15.10 -16.58 24.19
CA LYS A 392 14.90 -15.13 24.22
C LYS A 392 13.52 -14.74 23.71
N ASN A 393 13.07 -15.37 22.62
CA ASN A 393 11.76 -15.12 22.03
C ASN A 393 10.64 -15.58 22.98
N LEU A 394 10.82 -16.74 23.65
CA LEU A 394 9.90 -17.18 24.70
C LEU A 394 9.80 -16.13 25.82
N VAL A 395 10.91 -15.62 26.32
CA VAL A 395 10.91 -14.59 27.37
C VAL A 395 10.16 -13.34 26.92
N THR A 396 10.38 -12.85 25.69
CA THR A 396 9.62 -11.72 25.14
C THR A 396 8.11 -11.97 25.19
N ILE A 397 7.66 -13.15 24.76
CA ILE A 397 6.23 -13.50 24.77
C ILE A 397 5.69 -13.66 26.20
N LEU A 398 6.45 -14.25 27.11
CA LEU A 398 6.08 -14.36 28.54
C LEU A 398 5.95 -12.98 29.21
N CYS A 399 6.77 -12.00 28.82
CA CYS A 399 6.61 -10.62 29.26
C CYS A 399 5.31 -10.00 28.71
N LEU A 400 4.97 -10.24 27.44
CA LEU A 400 3.73 -9.73 26.82
C LEU A 400 2.46 -10.38 27.37
N LEU A 401 2.52 -11.63 27.84
CA LEU A 401 1.43 -12.25 28.61
C LEU A 401 1.14 -11.48 29.92
N ARG A 402 2.08 -10.68 30.42
CA ARG A 402 1.89 -9.86 31.62
C ARG A 402 1.56 -8.41 31.30
N ASP A 403 1.31 -8.07 30.04
CA ASP A 403 0.90 -6.73 29.64
C ASP A 403 -0.43 -6.34 30.32
N PRO A 404 -0.60 -5.10 30.78
CA PRO A 404 -1.86 -4.66 31.40
C PRO A 404 -3.07 -4.72 30.45
N SER A 405 -2.83 -4.72 29.13
CA SER A 405 -3.91 -4.78 28.15
C SER A 405 -4.44 -6.22 27.96
N PRO A 406 -5.74 -6.46 28.14
CA PRO A 406 -6.33 -7.77 27.89
C PRO A 406 -6.20 -8.21 26.42
N HIS A 407 -6.17 -7.25 25.49
CA HIS A 407 -6.01 -7.57 24.07
C HIS A 407 -4.59 -8.03 23.73
N ILE A 408 -3.56 -7.38 24.29
CA ILE A 408 -2.17 -7.79 24.07
C ILE A 408 -1.93 -9.16 24.68
N THR A 409 -2.46 -9.44 25.87
CA THR A 409 -2.30 -10.76 26.50
C THR A 409 -3.00 -11.87 25.71
N LEU A 410 -4.16 -11.60 25.09
CA LEU A 410 -4.81 -12.53 24.15
C LEU A 410 -3.94 -12.80 22.90
N ASP A 411 -3.42 -11.76 22.26
CA ASP A 411 -2.61 -11.91 21.05
C ASP A 411 -1.25 -12.58 21.39
N ALA A 412 -0.68 -12.31 22.57
CA ALA A 412 0.51 -12.98 23.08
C ALA A 412 0.26 -14.47 23.38
N PHE A 413 -0.92 -14.81 23.90
CA PHE A 413 -1.32 -16.21 24.10
C PHE A 413 -1.35 -17.00 22.78
N GLN A 414 -1.80 -16.38 21.69
CA GLN A 414 -1.80 -17.01 20.36
C GLN A 414 -0.39 -17.37 19.86
N VAL A 415 0.63 -16.60 20.23
CA VAL A 415 2.03 -16.93 19.94
C VAL A 415 2.58 -17.94 20.95
N PHE A 416 2.26 -17.77 22.24
CA PHE A 416 2.73 -18.65 23.32
C PHE A 416 2.32 -20.11 23.12
N LYS A 417 1.09 -20.38 22.69
CA LYS A 417 0.60 -21.75 22.47
C LYS A 417 1.48 -22.52 21.49
N ILE A 418 2.12 -21.85 20.52
CA ILE A 418 3.00 -22.47 19.52
C ILE A 418 4.28 -22.99 20.17
N PHE A 419 4.85 -22.29 21.16
CA PHE A 419 6.00 -22.79 21.94
C PHE A 419 5.64 -24.05 22.72
N VAL A 420 4.46 -24.05 23.36
CA VAL A 420 4.02 -25.19 24.19
C VAL A 420 3.64 -26.38 23.31
N ALA A 421 3.06 -26.15 22.13
CA ALA A 421 2.68 -27.20 21.18
C ALA A 421 3.88 -27.85 20.46
N ASN A 422 5.07 -27.24 20.47
CA ASN A 422 6.25 -27.81 19.83
C ASN A 422 6.60 -29.18 20.45
N PRO A 423 6.58 -30.30 19.70
CA PRO A 423 6.94 -31.60 20.26
C PRO A 423 8.44 -31.71 20.59
N ASN A 424 9.30 -31.00 19.85
CA ASN A 424 10.75 -31.06 19.96
C ASN A 424 11.30 -29.75 20.57
N LYS A 425 10.92 -29.47 21.81
CA LYS A 425 11.32 -28.23 22.51
C LYS A 425 12.82 -28.26 22.83
N PRO A 426 13.61 -27.21 22.49
CA PRO A 426 15.01 -27.16 22.91
C PRO A 426 15.18 -27.11 24.43
N PRO A 427 16.30 -27.59 24.99
CA PRO A 427 16.51 -27.66 26.44
C PRO A 427 16.32 -26.32 27.16
N GLY A 428 16.78 -25.22 26.55
CA GLY A 428 16.61 -23.87 27.10
C GLY A 428 15.14 -23.42 27.17
N VAL A 429 14.29 -23.87 26.25
CA VAL A 429 12.84 -23.59 26.25
C VAL A 429 12.14 -24.45 27.30
N VAL A 430 12.47 -25.76 27.34
CA VAL A 430 11.93 -26.69 28.35
C VAL A 430 12.23 -26.20 29.76
N LYS A 431 13.49 -25.82 30.02
CA LYS A 431 13.91 -25.30 31.33
C LYS A 431 13.08 -24.10 31.77
N ILE A 432 12.91 -23.10 30.91
CA ILE A 432 12.11 -21.89 31.24
C ILE A 432 10.66 -22.25 31.54
N LEU A 433 10.04 -23.11 30.72
CA LEU A 433 8.65 -23.54 30.94
C LEU A 433 8.50 -24.36 32.21
N PHE A 434 9.44 -25.25 32.52
CA PHE A 434 9.43 -26.08 33.71
C PHE A 434 9.64 -25.26 34.99
N ASP A 435 10.66 -24.39 35.01
CA ASP A 435 10.97 -23.52 36.15
C ASP A 435 9.79 -22.60 36.53
N ASN A 436 8.95 -22.25 35.54
CA ASN A 436 7.78 -21.40 35.73
C ASN A 436 6.43 -22.15 35.69
N LYS A 437 6.44 -23.48 35.59
CA LYS A 437 5.27 -24.32 35.32
C LYS A 437 4.09 -24.03 36.23
N VAL A 438 4.30 -24.05 37.54
CA VAL A 438 3.24 -23.83 38.54
C VAL A 438 2.60 -22.45 38.36
N LYS A 439 3.42 -21.41 38.22
CA LYS A 439 2.95 -20.03 38.05
C LYS A 439 2.21 -19.84 36.72
N LEU A 440 2.69 -20.46 35.65
CA LEU A 440 2.07 -20.39 34.33
C LEU A 440 0.71 -21.07 34.31
N VAL A 441 0.59 -22.27 34.90
CA VAL A 441 -0.70 -22.98 35.00
C VAL A 441 -1.71 -22.15 35.77
N THR A 442 -1.37 -21.69 36.99
CA THR A 442 -2.27 -20.84 37.79
C THR A 442 -2.68 -19.55 37.07
N TYR A 443 -1.75 -18.93 36.34
CA TYR A 443 -2.06 -17.74 35.55
C TYR A 443 -3.04 -18.06 34.39
N LEU A 444 -2.79 -19.13 33.63
CA LEU A 444 -3.61 -19.52 32.49
C LEU A 444 -5.03 -19.94 32.89
N GLU A 445 -5.21 -20.56 34.06
CA GLU A 445 -6.55 -20.87 34.60
C GLU A 445 -7.41 -19.60 34.74
N GLY A 446 -6.82 -18.47 35.13
CA GLY A 446 -7.49 -17.18 35.25
C GLY A 446 -7.54 -16.35 33.95
N LEU A 447 -6.69 -16.65 32.97
CA LEU A 447 -6.54 -15.85 31.76
C LEU A 447 -7.83 -15.83 30.92
N HIS A 448 -8.44 -14.65 30.75
CA HIS A 448 -9.66 -14.37 29.97
C HIS A 448 -10.78 -15.38 30.23
N LYS A 449 -11.00 -15.75 31.50
CA LYS A 449 -11.94 -16.80 31.91
C LYS A 449 -13.38 -16.51 31.46
N GLU A 450 -13.78 -15.24 31.46
CA GLU A 450 -15.07 -14.78 30.95
C GLU A 450 -15.29 -15.13 29.48
N ARG A 451 -14.21 -15.16 28.67
CA ARG A 451 -14.27 -15.44 27.24
C ARG A 451 -14.59 -16.90 26.93
N GLU A 452 -14.20 -17.84 27.81
CA GLU A 452 -14.44 -19.28 27.63
C GLU A 452 -15.91 -19.66 27.46
N SER A 453 -16.83 -18.84 28.00
CA SER A 453 -18.27 -19.06 27.88
C SER A 453 -18.82 -18.80 26.47
N THR A 454 -18.12 -17.97 25.69
CA THR A 454 -18.55 -17.50 24.36
C THR A 454 -17.65 -18.00 23.24
N ASP A 455 -16.42 -18.41 23.55
CA ASP A 455 -15.40 -18.83 22.60
C ASP A 455 -14.88 -20.23 22.98
N GLY A 456 -15.55 -21.26 22.47
CA GLY A 456 -15.20 -22.66 22.73
C GLY A 456 -13.79 -23.01 22.23
N GLN A 457 -13.38 -22.43 21.09
CA GLN A 457 -12.04 -22.65 20.56
C GLN A 457 -10.96 -22.12 21.52
N TYR A 458 -11.12 -20.90 22.04
CA TYR A 458 -10.18 -20.37 23.03
C TYR A 458 -10.11 -21.26 24.28
N LYS A 459 -11.26 -21.73 24.78
CA LYS A 459 -11.32 -22.63 25.94
C LYS A 459 -10.52 -23.92 25.70
N ASP A 460 -10.73 -24.56 24.54
CA ASP A 460 -10.06 -25.82 24.19
C ASP A 460 -8.55 -25.63 24.00
N GLU A 461 -8.14 -24.56 23.30
CA GLU A 461 -6.73 -24.21 23.12
C GLU A 461 -6.03 -23.95 24.46
N LYS A 462 -6.70 -23.22 25.37
CA LYS A 462 -6.17 -22.93 26.69
C LYS A 462 -6.01 -24.18 27.53
N GLN A 463 -7.00 -25.06 27.52
CA GLN A 463 -6.93 -26.31 28.28
C GLN A 463 -5.85 -27.25 27.74
N LEU A 464 -5.68 -27.31 26.43
CA LEU A 464 -4.59 -28.07 25.80
C LEU A 464 -3.21 -27.55 26.25
N VAL A 465 -3.03 -26.22 26.27
CA VAL A 465 -1.78 -25.60 26.75
C VAL A 465 -1.52 -25.93 28.22
N ILE A 466 -2.53 -25.82 29.09
CA ILE A 466 -2.42 -26.15 30.51
C ILE A 466 -2.01 -27.62 30.69
N SER A 467 -2.74 -28.55 30.07
CA SER A 467 -2.46 -29.99 30.15
C SER A 467 -1.06 -30.34 29.64
N THR A 468 -0.61 -29.68 28.57
CA THR A 468 0.75 -29.88 28.03
C THR A 468 1.83 -29.38 28.99
N LEU A 469 1.59 -28.27 29.69
CA LEU A 469 2.51 -27.77 30.72
C LEU A 469 2.53 -28.69 31.95
N GLU A 470 1.38 -29.18 32.39
CA GLU A 470 1.24 -30.11 33.51
C GLU A 470 1.95 -31.44 33.28
N SER A 471 1.94 -31.94 32.04
CA SER A 471 2.65 -33.15 31.64
C SER A 471 4.14 -32.93 31.36
N LEU A 472 4.62 -31.69 31.33
CA LEU A 472 6.04 -31.38 31.08
C LEU A 472 6.94 -31.94 32.18
N GLN A 473 7.93 -32.72 31.76
CA GLN A 473 8.98 -33.32 32.59
C GLN A 473 10.36 -32.90 32.05
N ILE A 474 11.36 -32.82 32.93
CA ILE A 474 12.76 -32.67 32.51
C ILE A 474 13.32 -34.10 32.41
N GLU A 475 13.78 -34.48 31.23
CA GLU A 475 14.58 -35.70 31.02
C GLU A 475 16.02 -35.53 31.53
#